data_AF-A0AB34U875-F1
#
_entry.id   AF-A0AB34U875-F1
#
_cell.length_a   1.000
_cell.length_b   1.000
_cell.length_c   1.000
_cell.angle_alpha   90.00
_cell.angle_beta   90.00
_cell.angle_gamma   90.00
#
_symmetry.space_group_name_H-M   'P 1'
#
loop_
_entity.id
_entity.type
_entity.pdbx_description
1 polymer ?
#
loop_
_entity_poly.entity_id
_entity_poly.type
_entity_poly.pdbx_seq_one_letter_code
_entity_poly.pdbx_strand_id
1 'polypeptide(L)'
;MSLCATAVGRPDLRSDDIDRMFEIYSACYQDTCRARFEQDLDDKTHCVVLRDTHDTIMGFTTLKLFEMSWDNQPCKFVFSGDTIITPEHWGSQQLAFAWSRLVGDLWRQAPDVPLYWFLICKGHRTYRYLRAMVLDYAPRAGHSTAPRVQALMNHLAHTRFGDAYDPATGVLSFKTPQGRLSAELALISENHAKLPEVEYFLQKNPGYAEGDELVCLCRLTPENLRPLARRLFMTEQYSAC
;
A
#
# COMPACT_ATOMS: atom_id res chain seq x y z
N MET A 1 4.52 24.37 -5.97
CA MET A 1 5.39 23.47 -6.76
C MET A 1 4.48 22.48 -7.47
N SER A 2 4.63 22.30 -8.79
CA SER A 2 3.85 21.31 -9.52
C SER A 2 4.46 19.94 -9.25
N LEU A 3 3.64 18.96 -8.86
CA LEU A 3 4.06 17.58 -8.67
C LEU A 3 3.39 16.71 -9.72
N CYS A 4 4.13 15.79 -10.33
CA CYS A 4 3.64 14.84 -11.31
C CYS A 4 3.88 13.41 -10.81
N ALA A 5 2.86 12.54 -10.88
CA ALA A 5 3.01 11.15 -10.51
C ALA A 5 2.84 10.25 -11.74
N THR A 6 3.79 9.36 -11.98
CA THR A 6 3.80 8.44 -13.14
C THR A 6 3.99 7.01 -12.70
N ALA A 7 3.27 6.09 -13.34
CA ALA A 7 3.49 4.66 -13.19
C ALA A 7 4.65 4.21 -14.08
N VAL A 8 5.52 3.36 -13.55
CA VAL A 8 6.67 2.78 -14.25
C VAL A 8 6.76 1.29 -13.93
N GLY A 9 7.25 0.49 -14.88
CA GLY A 9 7.62 -0.89 -14.59
C GLY A 9 8.83 -0.92 -13.66
N ARG A 10 8.95 -1.95 -12.80
CA ARG A 10 10.18 -2.14 -12.01
C ARG A 10 11.44 -2.15 -12.89
N PRO A 11 11.48 -2.80 -14.08
CA PRO A 11 12.66 -2.77 -14.95
C PRO A 11 13.03 -1.39 -15.49
N ASP A 12 12.10 -0.43 -15.50
CA ASP A 12 12.31 0.91 -16.05
C ASP A 12 12.86 1.91 -15.03
N LEU A 13 12.97 1.51 -13.75
CA LEU A 13 13.61 2.33 -12.72
C LEU A 13 15.12 2.38 -12.94
N ARG A 14 15.67 3.59 -13.05
CA ARG A 14 17.11 3.84 -13.19
C ARG A 14 17.80 3.70 -11.83
N SER A 15 19.11 3.47 -11.83
CA SER A 15 19.90 3.41 -10.59
C SER A 15 19.75 4.68 -9.73
N ASP A 16 19.78 5.86 -10.35
CA ASP A 16 19.60 7.14 -9.65
C ASP A 16 18.20 7.26 -9.01
N ASP A 17 17.17 6.66 -9.63
CA ASP A 17 15.82 6.63 -9.06
C ASP A 17 15.79 5.72 -7.83
N ILE A 18 16.44 4.56 -7.88
CA ILE A 18 16.55 3.61 -6.76
C ILE A 18 17.33 4.24 -5.60
N ASP A 19 18.44 4.93 -5.89
CA ASP A 19 19.23 5.65 -4.90
C ASP A 19 18.39 6.70 -4.18
N ARG A 20 17.64 7.51 -4.95
CA ARG A 20 16.76 8.53 -4.39
C ARG A 20 15.60 7.93 -3.59
N MET A 21 15.01 6.84 -4.07
CA MET A 21 13.96 6.12 -3.33
C MET A 21 14.50 5.59 -1.99
N PHE A 22 15.71 5.03 -1.98
CA PHE A 22 16.35 4.57 -0.74
C PHE A 22 16.67 5.73 0.21
N GLU A 23 17.13 6.87 -0.31
CA GLU A 23 17.38 8.07 0.50
C GLU A 23 16.10 8.48 1.25
N ILE A 24 14.98 8.62 0.53
CA ILE A 24 13.68 8.95 1.11
C ILE A 24 13.22 7.87 2.12
N TYR A 25 13.39 6.59 1.77
CA TYR A 25 13.07 5.45 2.63
C TYR A 25 13.84 5.50 3.96
N SER A 26 15.16 5.69 3.89
CA SER A 26 16.05 5.74 5.04
C SER A 26 15.83 6.94 5.95
N ALA A 27 15.29 8.04 5.42
CA ALA A 27 14.89 9.21 6.21
C ALA A 27 13.57 8.99 6.96
N CYS A 28 12.66 8.17 6.42
CA CYS A 28 11.33 7.94 7.01
C CYS A 28 11.29 6.75 7.98
N TYR A 29 12.20 5.80 7.81
CA TYR A 29 12.19 4.55 8.56
C TYR A 29 13.47 4.32 9.35
N GLN A 30 13.33 3.58 10.45
CA GLN A 30 14.41 2.98 11.21
C GLN A 30 14.66 1.54 10.74
N ASP A 31 15.77 0.94 11.18
CA ASP A 31 16.12 -0.45 10.86
C ASP A 31 16.24 -0.69 9.34
N THR A 32 16.75 0.32 8.63
CA THR A 32 16.85 0.32 7.18
C THR A 32 18.14 -0.35 6.73
N CYS A 33 18.05 -1.11 5.64
CA CYS A 33 19.18 -1.79 5.03
C CYS A 33 19.03 -1.71 3.52
N ARG A 34 20.02 -1.13 2.83
CA ARG A 34 19.98 -0.94 1.37
C ARG A 34 19.74 -2.26 0.63
N ALA A 35 20.48 -3.31 0.98
CA ALA A 35 20.34 -4.62 0.34
C ALA A 35 18.93 -5.20 0.51
N ARG A 36 18.30 -5.01 1.68
CA ARG A 36 16.93 -5.48 1.93
C ARG A 36 15.89 -4.66 1.15
N PHE A 37 16.09 -3.35 1.07
CA PHE A 37 15.25 -2.46 0.27
C PHE A 37 15.29 -2.86 -1.22
N GLU A 38 16.48 -3.10 -1.77
CA GLU A 38 16.64 -3.54 -3.16
C GLU A 38 16.01 -4.91 -3.38
N GLN A 39 16.22 -5.86 -2.47
CA GLN A 39 15.59 -7.18 -2.54
C GLN A 39 14.05 -7.09 -2.50
N ASP A 40 13.48 -6.23 -1.65
CA ASP A 40 12.03 -6.01 -1.64
C ASP A 40 11.56 -5.37 -2.95
N LEU A 41 12.31 -4.40 -3.48
CA LEU A 41 12.02 -3.71 -4.72
C LEU A 41 12.10 -4.63 -5.95
N ASP A 42 13.03 -5.59 -5.96
CA ASP A 42 13.19 -6.59 -7.04
C ASP A 42 12.02 -7.58 -7.08
N ASP A 43 11.33 -7.81 -5.96
CA ASP A 43 10.09 -8.60 -5.91
C ASP A 43 8.87 -7.85 -6.49
N LYS A 44 8.99 -6.54 -6.77
CA LYS A 44 7.90 -5.68 -7.25
C LYS A 44 7.79 -5.72 -8.77
N THR A 45 6.59 -5.48 -9.27
CA THR A 45 6.34 -5.41 -10.72
C THR A 45 6.20 -3.97 -11.21
N HIS A 46 5.69 -3.06 -10.38
CA HIS A 46 5.51 -1.66 -10.74
C HIS A 46 5.90 -0.73 -9.60
N CYS A 47 6.16 0.51 -9.96
CA CYS A 47 6.27 1.64 -9.05
C CYS A 47 5.42 2.81 -9.58
N VAL A 48 4.90 3.63 -8.68
CA VAL A 48 4.45 4.98 -9.03
C VAL A 48 5.42 5.95 -8.39
N VAL A 49 6.05 6.82 -9.18
CA VAL A 49 6.99 7.82 -8.72
C VAL A 49 6.36 9.20 -8.79
N LEU A 50 6.51 10.00 -7.73
CA LEU A 50 6.08 11.37 -7.62
C LEU A 50 7.29 12.28 -7.81
N ARG A 51 7.29 13.12 -8.84
CA ARG A 51 8.39 14.03 -9.17
C ARG A 51 7.99 15.49 -9.05
N ASP A 52 8.97 16.32 -8.73
CA ASP A 52 8.84 17.78 -8.82
C ASP A 52 9.15 18.29 -10.25
N THR A 53 9.24 19.61 -10.40
CA THR A 53 9.55 20.26 -11.69
C THR A 53 10.99 20.07 -12.15
N HIS A 54 11.88 19.55 -11.29
CA HIS A 54 13.29 19.28 -11.60
C HIS A 54 13.55 17.78 -11.81
N ASP A 55 12.51 16.98 -12.06
CA ASP A 55 12.57 15.52 -12.21
C ASP A 55 13.04 14.77 -10.95
N THR A 56 13.08 15.43 -9.79
CA THR A 56 13.52 14.80 -8.53
C THR A 56 12.37 14.00 -7.91
N ILE A 57 12.63 12.75 -7.51
CA ILE A 57 11.63 11.95 -6.77
C ILE A 57 11.40 12.58 -5.40
N MET A 58 10.13 12.89 -5.14
CA MET A 58 9.59 13.43 -3.88
C MET A 58 8.68 12.42 -3.16
N GLY A 59 8.47 11.26 -3.76
CA GLY A 59 7.71 10.17 -3.16
C GLY A 59 7.54 9.03 -4.13
N PHE A 60 7.20 7.86 -3.61
CA PHE A 60 6.94 6.67 -4.41
C PHE A 60 5.98 5.73 -3.69
N THR A 61 5.35 4.85 -4.47
CA THR A 61 4.72 3.63 -3.94
C THR A 61 5.15 2.46 -4.80
N THR A 62 5.53 1.35 -4.18
CA THR A 62 5.87 0.11 -4.88
C THR A 62 4.72 -0.88 -4.83
N LEU A 63 4.56 -1.69 -5.87
CA LEU A 63 3.56 -2.74 -5.87
C LEU A 63 4.00 -4.00 -6.61
N LYS A 64 3.51 -5.13 -6.12
CA LYS A 64 3.60 -6.43 -6.80
C LYS A 64 2.23 -6.83 -7.30
N LEU A 65 2.11 -6.98 -8.61
CA LEU A 65 1.00 -7.69 -9.24
C LEU A 65 1.36 -9.17 -9.30
N PHE A 66 0.49 -10.03 -8.78
CA PHE A 66 0.64 -11.47 -8.90
C PHE A 66 -0.73 -12.16 -9.03
N GLU A 67 -0.69 -13.41 -9.47
CA GLU A 67 -1.86 -14.25 -9.67
C GLU A 67 -1.76 -15.51 -8.83
N MET A 68 -2.88 -15.94 -8.27
CA MET A 68 -3.02 -17.24 -7.65
C MET A 68 -4.47 -17.72 -7.73
N SER A 69 -4.68 -19.02 -7.60
CA SER A 69 -6.03 -19.57 -7.49
C SER A 69 -6.50 -19.54 -6.03
N TRP A 70 -7.68 -18.98 -5.79
CA TRP A 70 -8.35 -19.02 -4.48
C TRP A 70 -9.75 -19.58 -4.67
N ASP A 71 -10.12 -20.60 -3.89
CA ASP A 71 -11.41 -21.29 -4.02
C ASP A 71 -11.69 -21.80 -5.46
N ASN A 72 -10.66 -22.41 -6.08
CA ASN A 72 -10.67 -22.90 -7.46
C ASN A 72 -10.97 -21.82 -8.53
N GLN A 73 -10.78 -20.53 -8.21
CA GLN A 73 -10.93 -19.43 -9.14
C GLN A 73 -9.63 -18.64 -9.29
N PRO A 74 -9.21 -18.28 -10.52
CA PRO A 74 -8.08 -17.40 -10.71
C PRO A 74 -8.38 -16.03 -10.09
N CYS A 75 -7.43 -15.49 -9.34
CA CYS A 75 -7.52 -14.17 -8.72
C CYS A 75 -6.22 -13.40 -8.97
N LYS A 76 -6.35 -12.09 -9.16
CA LYS A 76 -5.24 -11.14 -9.23
C LYS A 76 -5.11 -10.38 -7.92
N PHE A 77 -3.88 -10.07 -7.54
CA PHE A 77 -3.56 -9.34 -6.32
C PHE A 77 -2.57 -8.23 -6.62
N VAL A 78 -2.91 -7.02 -6.22
CA VAL A 78 -1.97 -5.92 -6.09
C VAL A 78 -1.54 -5.89 -4.63
N PHE A 79 -0.30 -6.26 -4.35
CA PHE A 79 0.32 -6.09 -3.05
C PHE A 79 1.06 -4.76 -2.99
N SER A 80 0.63 -3.84 -2.12
CA SER A 80 1.36 -2.60 -1.86
C SER A 80 2.55 -2.85 -0.95
N GLY A 81 3.74 -2.41 -1.39
CA GLY A 81 4.93 -2.31 -0.56
C GLY A 81 5.10 -0.89 -0.01
N ASP A 82 6.35 -0.47 0.10
CA ASP A 82 6.71 0.84 0.62
C ASP A 82 6.01 1.98 -0.12
N THR A 83 5.40 2.88 0.66
CA THR A 83 4.68 4.05 0.16
C THR A 83 5.06 5.26 0.98
N ILE A 84 5.78 6.19 0.35
CA ILE A 84 6.39 7.33 1.03
C ILE A 84 6.22 8.58 0.18
N ILE A 85 5.93 9.70 0.83
CA ILE A 85 6.01 11.04 0.26
C ILE A 85 6.85 11.85 1.24
N THR A 86 7.77 12.68 0.76
CA THR A 86 8.58 13.51 1.65
C THR A 86 7.68 14.47 2.46
N PRO A 87 8.05 14.82 3.70
CA PRO A 87 7.20 15.61 4.60
C PRO A 87 6.69 16.93 3.99
N GLU A 88 7.50 17.59 3.17
CA GLU A 88 7.18 18.88 2.52
C GLU A 88 6.02 18.77 1.52
N HIS A 89 5.69 17.55 1.10
CA HIS A 89 4.66 17.27 0.10
C HIS A 89 3.52 16.41 0.63
N TRP A 90 3.46 16.19 1.95
CA TRP A 90 2.31 15.55 2.57
C TRP A 90 1.01 16.31 2.27
N GLY A 91 -0.05 15.55 2.01
CA GLY A 91 -1.34 16.09 1.56
C GLY A 91 -1.49 16.14 0.03
N SER A 92 -0.39 16.03 -0.73
CA SER A 92 -0.48 15.80 -2.18
C SER A 92 -1.24 14.50 -2.47
N GLN A 93 -2.20 14.59 -3.41
CA GLN A 93 -3.02 13.45 -3.83
C GLN A 93 -2.50 12.81 -5.13
N GLN A 94 -1.46 13.38 -5.76
CA GLN A 94 -1.01 12.95 -7.08
C GLN A 94 -0.57 11.48 -7.09
N LEU A 95 0.17 11.05 -6.06
CA LEU A 95 0.62 9.66 -5.94
C LEU A 95 -0.58 8.69 -5.84
N ALA A 96 -1.56 8.98 -4.99
CA ALA A 96 -2.77 8.17 -4.84
C ALA A 96 -3.62 8.16 -6.12
N PHE A 97 -3.66 9.28 -6.85
CA PHE A 97 -4.39 9.37 -8.12
C PHE A 97 -3.73 8.55 -9.22
N ALA A 98 -2.41 8.63 -9.37
CA ALA A 98 -1.67 7.80 -10.31
C ALA A 98 -1.77 6.31 -9.96
N TRP A 99 -1.68 5.95 -8.67
CA TRP A 99 -1.93 4.58 -8.22
C TRP A 99 -3.34 4.09 -8.57
N SER A 100 -4.37 4.92 -8.35
CA SER A 100 -5.76 4.55 -8.68
C SER A 100 -5.96 4.28 -10.16
N ARG A 101 -5.32 5.08 -11.04
CA ARG A 101 -5.36 4.86 -12.49
C ARG A 101 -4.61 3.60 -12.89
N LEU A 102 -3.39 3.39 -12.39
CA LEU A 102 -2.59 2.19 -12.66
C LEU A 102 -3.36 0.91 -12.31
N VAL A 103 -3.96 0.86 -11.11
CA VAL A 103 -4.73 -0.31 -10.67
C VAL A 103 -6.02 -0.49 -11.49
N GLY A 104 -6.62 0.61 -11.95
CA GLY A 104 -7.71 0.58 -12.93
C GLY A 104 -7.29 -0.02 -14.27
N ASP A 105 -6.11 0.36 -14.78
CA ASP A 105 -5.53 -0.20 -15.99
C ASP A 105 -5.29 -1.71 -15.85
N LEU A 106 -4.74 -2.15 -14.71
CA LEU A 106 -4.53 -3.57 -14.40
C LEU A 106 -5.84 -4.36 -14.30
N TRP A 107 -6.89 -3.76 -13.75
CA TRP A 107 -8.21 -4.38 -13.68
C TRP A 107 -8.85 -4.53 -15.07
N ARG A 108 -8.77 -3.48 -15.92
CA ARG A 108 -9.35 -3.49 -17.27
C ARG A 108 -8.72 -4.53 -18.20
N GLN A 109 -7.50 -4.98 -17.93
CA GLN A 109 -6.86 -6.07 -18.68
C GLN A 109 -7.58 -7.42 -18.54
N ALA A 110 -8.29 -7.65 -17.42
CA ALA A 110 -9.07 -8.86 -17.18
C ALA A 110 -10.20 -8.62 -16.17
N PRO A 111 -11.27 -7.89 -16.56
CA PRO A 111 -12.31 -7.44 -15.61
C PRO A 111 -13.11 -8.59 -15.00
N ASP A 112 -13.17 -9.75 -15.66
CA ASP A 112 -13.83 -10.96 -15.17
C ASP A 112 -13.01 -11.70 -14.09
N VAL A 113 -11.72 -11.37 -13.96
CA VAL A 113 -10.85 -11.96 -12.93
C VAL A 113 -10.87 -11.04 -11.70
N PRO A 114 -11.26 -11.54 -10.51
CA PRO A 114 -11.25 -10.73 -9.29
C PRO A 114 -9.87 -10.12 -9.01
N LEU A 115 -9.82 -8.80 -8.88
CA LEU A 115 -8.64 -8.06 -8.44
C LEU A 115 -8.79 -7.67 -6.98
N TYR A 116 -7.79 -7.99 -6.17
CA TYR A 116 -7.73 -7.62 -4.76
C TYR A 116 -6.56 -6.69 -4.49
N TRP A 117 -6.77 -5.73 -3.60
CA TRP A 117 -5.69 -4.95 -2.99
C TRP A 117 -5.32 -5.58 -1.65
N PHE A 118 -4.14 -6.17 -1.60
CA PHE A 118 -3.53 -6.72 -0.40
C PHE A 118 -2.47 -5.74 0.11
N LEU A 119 -2.47 -5.41 1.40
CA LEU A 119 -1.53 -4.44 1.94
C LEU A 119 -1.24 -4.70 3.42
N ILE A 120 -0.05 -4.28 3.84
CA ILE A 120 0.38 -4.29 5.23
C ILE A 120 0.51 -2.84 5.69
N CYS A 121 -0.26 -2.49 6.71
CA CYS A 121 -0.38 -1.13 7.18
C CYS A 121 0.55 -0.91 8.37
N LYS A 122 1.71 -0.33 8.09
CA LYS A 122 2.71 0.10 9.07
C LYS A 122 2.28 1.29 9.94
N GLY A 123 1.28 2.06 9.49
CA GLY A 123 0.80 3.21 10.24
C GLY A 123 -0.63 3.61 9.90
N HIS A 124 -1.22 4.40 10.81
CA HIS A 124 -2.61 4.86 10.71
C HIS A 124 -2.89 5.71 9.48
N ARG A 125 -1.89 6.43 8.95
CA ARG A 125 -2.04 7.25 7.74
C ARG A 125 -2.31 6.37 6.51
N THR A 126 -1.57 5.27 6.36
CA THR A 126 -1.79 4.29 5.29
C THR A 126 -3.14 3.60 5.45
N TYR A 127 -3.48 3.17 6.66
CA TYR A 127 -4.78 2.54 6.93
C TYR A 127 -5.97 3.45 6.57
N ARG A 128 -5.85 4.76 6.79
CA ARG A 128 -6.88 5.74 6.41
C ARG A 128 -7.12 5.84 4.91
N TYR A 129 -6.16 5.50 4.05
CA TYR A 129 -6.38 5.48 2.60
C TYR A 129 -7.42 4.43 2.20
N LEU A 130 -7.51 3.30 2.91
CA LEU A 130 -8.57 2.31 2.67
C LEU A 130 -9.95 2.95 2.85
N ARG A 131 -10.15 3.68 3.96
CA ARG A 131 -11.39 4.43 4.19
C ARG A 131 -11.60 5.50 3.14
N ALA A 132 -10.56 6.20 2.67
CA ALA A 132 -10.69 7.28 1.69
C ALA A 132 -10.98 6.81 0.26
N MET A 133 -10.62 5.57 -0.08
CA MET A 133 -10.70 5.05 -1.45
C MET A 133 -11.77 3.98 -1.64
N VAL A 134 -12.06 3.19 -0.60
CA VAL A 134 -12.84 1.95 -0.69
C VAL A 134 -14.04 1.99 0.26
N LEU A 135 -15.14 1.35 -0.14
CA LEU A 135 -16.37 1.24 0.65
C LEU A 135 -16.32 0.04 1.61
N ASP A 136 -15.92 -1.13 1.10
CA ASP A 136 -15.78 -2.37 1.87
C ASP A 136 -14.33 -2.90 1.80
N TYR A 137 -13.72 -3.00 2.97
CA TYR A 137 -12.36 -3.49 3.19
C TYR A 137 -12.29 -4.18 4.55
N ALA A 138 -11.29 -5.04 4.73
CA ALA A 138 -11.07 -5.77 5.95
C ALA A 138 -9.63 -5.60 6.44
N PRO A 139 -9.40 -5.53 7.76
CA PRO A 139 -10.40 -5.30 8.80
C PRO A 139 -10.91 -3.84 8.76
N ARG A 140 -12.12 -3.56 9.30
CA ARG A 140 -12.64 -2.18 9.41
C ARG A 140 -13.50 -1.95 10.64
N ALA A 141 -13.52 -0.70 11.09
CA ALA A 141 -14.31 -0.29 12.25
C ALA A 141 -15.80 -0.58 12.05
N GLY A 142 -16.45 -1.11 13.10
CA GLY A 142 -17.89 -1.36 13.14
C GLY A 142 -18.39 -2.53 12.28
N HIS A 143 -17.52 -3.31 11.65
CA HIS A 143 -17.91 -4.46 10.83
C HIS A 143 -17.03 -5.67 11.13
N SER A 144 -17.63 -6.86 11.16
CA SER A 144 -16.87 -8.10 11.21
C SER A 144 -16.32 -8.45 9.83
N THR A 145 -15.11 -8.97 9.77
CA THR A 145 -14.55 -9.55 8.54
C THR A 145 -15.31 -10.82 8.20
N ALA A 146 -15.83 -10.92 6.98
CA ALA A 146 -16.50 -12.14 6.52
C ALA A 146 -15.52 -13.33 6.57
N PRO A 147 -15.94 -14.54 7.01
CA PRO A 147 -15.03 -15.68 7.19
C PRO A 147 -14.19 -16.03 5.95
N ARG A 148 -14.78 -15.93 4.75
CA ARG A 148 -14.07 -16.17 3.48
C ARG A 148 -12.98 -15.14 3.21
N VAL A 149 -13.21 -13.88 3.55
CA VAL A 149 -12.22 -12.80 3.41
C VAL A 149 -11.11 -12.98 4.42
N GLN A 150 -11.44 -13.34 5.66
CA GLN A 150 -10.44 -13.65 6.70
C GLN A 150 -9.55 -14.82 6.28
N ALA A 151 -10.13 -15.89 5.75
CA ALA A 151 -9.36 -17.04 5.26
C ALA A 151 -8.39 -16.65 4.13
N LEU A 152 -8.81 -15.79 3.20
CA LEU A 152 -7.95 -15.29 2.13
C LEU A 152 -6.82 -14.42 2.67
N MET A 153 -7.11 -13.50 3.59
CA MET A 153 -6.10 -12.69 4.27
C MET A 153 -5.07 -13.56 4.98
N ASN A 154 -5.52 -14.56 5.73
CA ASN A 154 -4.64 -15.47 6.45
C ASN A 154 -3.74 -16.25 5.49
N HIS A 155 -4.31 -16.75 4.39
CA HIS A 155 -3.55 -17.48 3.38
C HIS A 155 -2.49 -16.60 2.71
N LEU A 156 -2.85 -15.39 2.27
CA LEU A 156 -1.92 -14.46 1.63
C LEU A 156 -0.79 -14.05 2.57
N ALA A 157 -1.14 -13.68 3.81
CA ALA A 157 -0.17 -13.22 4.80
C ALA A 157 0.76 -14.34 5.25
N HIS A 158 0.24 -15.54 5.52
CA HIS A 158 1.07 -16.68 5.89
C HIS A 158 1.97 -17.12 4.72
N THR A 159 1.47 -17.15 3.49
CA THR A 159 2.27 -17.52 2.31
C THR A 159 3.42 -16.54 2.09
N ARG A 160 3.20 -15.24 2.32
CA ARG A 160 4.22 -14.22 2.06
C ARG A 160 5.16 -13.97 3.23
N PHE A 161 4.67 -14.05 4.47
CA PHE A 161 5.40 -13.61 5.67
C PHE A 161 5.63 -14.73 6.70
N GLY A 162 5.07 -15.92 6.49
CA GLY A 162 5.29 -17.10 7.32
C GLY A 162 5.01 -16.83 8.80
N ASP A 163 6.00 -17.14 9.64
CA ASP A 163 5.94 -17.02 11.10
C ASP A 163 5.81 -15.58 11.61
N ALA A 164 6.05 -14.57 10.77
CA ALA A 164 5.83 -13.18 11.17
C ALA A 164 4.34 -12.85 11.31
N TYR A 165 3.45 -13.64 10.69
CA TYR A 165 2.01 -13.40 10.70
C TYR A 165 1.29 -14.17 11.80
N ASP A 166 0.56 -13.45 12.64
CA ASP A 166 -0.37 -14.04 13.60
C ASP A 166 -1.82 -13.99 13.07
N PRO A 167 -2.43 -15.13 12.72
CA PRO A 167 -3.81 -15.18 12.22
C PRO A 167 -4.87 -14.86 13.28
N ALA A 168 -4.55 -14.90 14.58
CA ALA A 168 -5.49 -14.56 15.64
C ALA A 168 -5.69 -13.04 15.75
N THR A 169 -4.62 -12.28 15.55
CA THR A 169 -4.63 -10.81 15.62
C THR A 169 -4.75 -10.15 14.25
N GLY A 170 -4.29 -10.82 13.19
CA GLY A 170 -4.20 -10.26 11.83
C GLY A 170 -2.98 -9.34 11.64
N VAL A 171 -2.00 -9.42 12.54
CA VAL A 171 -0.84 -8.53 12.59
C VAL A 171 0.43 -9.27 12.19
N LEU A 172 1.32 -8.56 11.52
CA LEU A 172 2.71 -8.98 11.29
C LEU A 172 3.59 -8.45 12.41
N SER A 173 4.40 -9.32 13.01
CA SER A 173 5.47 -8.94 13.93
C SER A 173 6.77 -9.63 13.51
N PHE A 174 7.83 -8.85 13.32
CA PHE A 174 9.08 -9.35 12.77
C PHE A 174 10.11 -9.59 13.88
N LYS A 175 10.68 -10.81 13.94
CA LYS A 175 11.74 -11.18 14.90
C LYS A 175 12.92 -10.21 14.88
N THR A 176 13.25 -9.70 13.69
CA THR A 176 14.18 -8.59 13.50
C THR A 176 13.39 -7.41 12.98
N PRO A 177 13.33 -6.28 13.72
CA PRO A 177 12.66 -5.07 13.25
C PRO A 177 13.12 -4.69 11.85
N GLN A 178 12.16 -4.29 11.01
CA GLN A 178 12.46 -3.95 9.62
C GLN A 178 11.57 -2.81 9.13
N GLY A 179 12.19 -1.65 8.96
CA GLY A 179 11.50 -0.48 8.47
C GLY A 179 10.46 0.05 9.46
N ARG A 180 10.78 0.19 10.75
CA ARG A 180 9.87 0.89 11.69
C ARG A 180 9.70 2.34 11.25
N LEU A 181 8.52 2.91 11.44
CA LEU A 181 8.36 4.37 11.29
C LEU A 181 9.35 5.08 12.22
N SER A 182 9.98 6.16 11.74
CA SER A 182 10.71 7.03 12.65
C SER A 182 9.77 7.51 13.76
N ALA A 183 10.31 7.78 14.95
CA ALA A 183 9.50 8.17 16.10
C ALA A 183 8.56 9.34 15.78
N GLU A 184 9.05 10.34 15.03
CA GLU A 184 8.25 11.48 14.59
C GLU A 184 7.09 11.07 13.65
N LEU A 185 7.33 10.15 12.72
CA LEU A 185 6.28 9.69 11.80
C LEU A 185 5.25 8.79 12.48
N ALA A 186 5.68 8.04 13.51
CA ALA A 186 4.81 7.20 14.32
C ALA A 186 3.87 8.03 15.21
N LEU A 187 4.20 9.29 15.52
CA LEU A 187 3.34 10.17 16.32
C LEU A 187 1.97 10.37 15.67
N ILE A 188 0.95 10.33 16.52
CA ILE A 188 -0.43 10.59 16.15
C ILE A 188 -0.78 11.99 16.61
N SER A 189 -1.14 12.86 15.67
CA SER A 189 -1.65 14.19 16.00
C SER A 189 -2.98 14.09 16.75
N GLU A 190 -3.28 15.06 17.60
CA GLU A 190 -4.56 15.13 18.34
C GLU A 190 -5.78 15.04 17.42
N ASN A 191 -5.68 15.60 16.20
CA ASN A 191 -6.73 15.55 15.20
C ASN A 191 -6.93 14.13 14.67
N HIS A 192 -5.85 13.37 14.46
CA HIS A 192 -5.95 11.98 14.00
C HIS A 192 -6.41 11.04 15.12
N ALA A 193 -6.02 11.30 16.37
CA ALA A 193 -6.41 10.47 17.51
C ALA A 193 -7.93 10.42 17.73
N LYS A 194 -8.67 11.44 17.27
CA LYS A 194 -10.14 11.52 17.36
C LYS A 194 -10.87 10.76 16.24
N LEU A 195 -10.15 10.21 15.27
CA LEU A 195 -10.76 9.55 14.12
C LEU A 195 -11.07 8.08 14.45
N PRO A 196 -12.32 7.60 14.26
CA PRO A 196 -12.68 6.21 14.61
C PRO A 196 -11.86 5.14 13.91
N GLU A 197 -11.40 5.40 12.68
CA GLU A 197 -10.54 4.47 11.95
C GLU A 197 -9.11 4.42 12.52
N VAL A 198 -8.62 5.52 13.11
CA VAL A 198 -7.32 5.54 13.78
C VAL A 198 -7.43 4.81 15.11
N GLU A 199 -8.47 5.06 15.89
CA GLU A 199 -8.75 4.32 17.12
C GLU A 199 -8.82 2.80 16.85
N TYR A 200 -9.57 2.39 15.83
CA TYR A 200 -9.65 0.98 15.45
C TYR A 200 -8.30 0.39 15.03
N PHE A 201 -7.52 1.14 14.24
CA PHE A 201 -6.18 0.71 13.84
C PHE A 201 -5.28 0.46 15.06
N LEU A 202 -5.29 1.36 16.03
CA LEU A 202 -4.49 1.24 17.26
C LEU A 202 -4.96 0.07 18.13
N GLN A 203 -6.27 -0.17 18.20
CA GLN A 203 -6.81 -1.32 18.91
C GLN A 203 -6.35 -2.64 18.27
N LYS A 204 -6.31 -2.70 16.93
CA LYS A 204 -5.90 -3.90 16.19
C LYS A 204 -4.40 -4.08 16.11
N ASN A 205 -3.64 -3.00 16.09
CA ASN A 205 -2.20 -3.01 15.97
C ASN A 205 -1.57 -2.09 17.04
N PRO A 206 -1.61 -2.48 18.33
CA PRO A 206 -1.04 -1.68 19.40
C PRO A 206 0.49 -1.56 19.31
N GLY A 207 1.15 -2.52 18.64
CA GLY A 207 2.60 -2.54 18.44
C GLY A 207 3.08 -1.79 17.19
N TYR A 208 2.23 -1.04 16.48
CA TYR A 208 2.60 -0.44 15.19
C TYR A 208 3.84 0.47 15.26
N ALA A 209 4.02 1.18 16.38
CA ALA A 209 5.19 2.04 16.61
C ALA A 209 6.49 1.22 16.73
N GLU A 210 6.40 -0.04 17.17
CA GLU A 210 7.50 -1.01 17.22
C GLU A 210 7.65 -1.81 15.92
N GLY A 211 6.92 -1.44 14.87
CA GLY A 211 7.05 -2.02 13.53
C GLY A 211 6.09 -3.13 13.20
N ASP A 212 5.12 -3.41 14.07
CA ASP A 212 4.05 -4.33 13.74
C ASP A 212 3.17 -3.74 12.62
N GLU A 213 2.68 -4.59 11.72
CA GLU A 213 1.90 -4.15 10.57
C GLU A 213 0.57 -4.85 10.47
N LEU A 214 -0.51 -4.09 10.25
CA LEU A 214 -1.85 -4.65 10.14
C LEU A 214 -2.10 -5.16 8.72
N VAL A 215 -2.38 -6.45 8.57
CA VAL A 215 -2.78 -7.02 7.29
C VAL A 215 -4.18 -6.53 6.93
N CYS A 216 -4.31 -5.99 5.72
CA CYS A 216 -5.57 -5.51 5.17
C CYS A 216 -5.82 -6.10 3.77
N LEU A 217 -7.09 -6.17 3.39
CA LEU A 217 -7.52 -6.67 2.08
C LEU A 217 -8.83 -5.99 1.65
N CYS A 218 -8.94 -5.66 0.37
CA CYS A 218 -10.22 -5.31 -0.24
C CYS A 218 -10.30 -5.77 -1.69
N ARG A 219 -11.52 -5.95 -2.18
CA ARG A 219 -11.76 -6.22 -3.60
C ARG A 219 -11.81 -4.90 -4.37
N LEU A 220 -11.11 -4.83 -5.49
CA LEU A 220 -11.10 -3.66 -6.36
C LEU A 220 -12.10 -3.87 -7.50
N THR A 221 -13.27 -3.22 -7.38
CA THR A 221 -14.25 -3.10 -8.45
C THR A 221 -14.82 -1.69 -8.46
N PRO A 222 -15.39 -1.20 -9.57
CA PRO A 222 -15.98 0.13 -9.63
C PRO A 222 -17.04 0.38 -8.53
N GLU A 223 -17.80 -0.65 -8.15
CA GLU A 223 -18.87 -0.59 -7.15
C GLU A 223 -18.33 -0.50 -5.72
N ASN A 224 -17.12 -1.01 -5.46
CA ASN A 224 -16.50 -0.96 -4.14
C ASN A 224 -15.66 0.30 -3.91
N LEU A 225 -15.53 1.17 -4.93
CA LEU A 225 -14.71 2.37 -4.85
C LEU A 225 -15.56 3.61 -4.54
N ARG A 226 -14.99 4.51 -3.72
CA ARG A 226 -15.59 5.84 -3.47
C ARG A 226 -15.54 6.70 -4.74
N PRO A 227 -16.42 7.71 -4.89
CA PRO A 227 -16.63 8.41 -6.16
C PRO A 227 -15.36 8.92 -6.85
N LEU A 228 -14.44 9.55 -6.11
CA LEU A 228 -13.19 10.06 -6.69
C LEU A 228 -12.25 8.92 -7.12
N ALA A 229 -12.05 7.91 -6.28
CA ALA A 229 -11.23 6.74 -6.59
C ALA A 229 -11.82 5.96 -7.77
N ARG A 230 -13.14 5.76 -7.80
CA ARG A 230 -13.87 5.15 -8.91
C ARG A 230 -13.65 5.90 -10.22
N ARG A 231 -13.77 7.23 -10.21
CA ARG A 231 -13.53 8.05 -11.42
C ARG A 231 -12.13 7.84 -11.97
N LEU A 232 -11.11 7.85 -11.10
CA LEU A 232 -9.71 7.66 -11.49
C LEU A 232 -9.45 6.24 -11.99
N PHE A 233 -9.97 5.24 -11.28
CA PHE A 233 -9.88 3.83 -11.66
C PHE A 233 -10.55 3.52 -13.01
N MET A 234 -11.64 4.22 -13.33
CA MET A 234 -12.34 4.08 -14.61
C MET A 234 -11.78 4.99 -15.72
N THR A 235 -10.77 5.82 -15.42
CA THR A 235 -10.18 6.71 -16.44
C THR A 235 -9.27 5.88 -17.33
N GLU A 236 -9.56 5.84 -18.63
CA GLU A 236 -8.64 5.26 -19.59
C GLU A 236 -7.43 6.18 -19.75
N GLN A 237 -6.24 5.67 -19.43
CA GLN A 237 -5.02 6.33 -19.87
C GLN A 237 -4.87 6.06 -21.37
N TYR A 238 -5.04 7.10 -22.19
CA TYR A 238 -4.52 7.05 -23.55
C TYR A 238 -3.01 6.97 -23.42
N SER A 239 -2.42 5.83 -23.77
CA SER A 239 -0.99 5.74 -24.02
C SER A 239 -0.66 6.82 -25.06
N ALA A 240 0.08 7.84 -24.65
CA ALA A 240 0.75 8.69 -25.62
C ALA A 240 1.75 7.79 -26.33
N CYS A 241 1.38 7.34 -27.53
CA CYS A 241 2.24 6.65 -28.46
C CYS A 241 3.29 7.62 -29.02
#